data_AF-A0A0D2RW51-F1
#
_entry.id   AF-A0A0D2RW51-F1
#
_cell.length_a   1.000
_cell.length_b   1.000
_cell.length_c   1.000
_cell.angle_alpha   90.00
_cell.angle_beta   90.00
_cell.angle_gamma   90.00
#
_symmetry.space_group_name_H-M   'P 1'
#
loop_
_entity.id
_entity.type
_entity.pdbx_description
1 polymer ?
#
loop_
_entity_poly.entity_id
_entity_poly.type
_entity_poly.pdbx_seq_one_letter_code
_entity_poly.pdbx_strand_id
1 'polypeptide(L)'
;MGVVTPLGHEPDVFYNNLLEGVSGISEIETFDCVQFPTRIAGEIKSFSTDGWVAPKLSKRMDKFMLYSLTAGKKALQDGGVNEDVMEELDKTKCGVLIGSAMGGMKVFNDAIEALRISYRKMNPFCVPFATTNMGSAMLAMDLGWMGPNYSI
;
A
#
# COMPACT_ATOMS: atom_id res chain seq x y z
N MET A 1 -11.61 10.63 -3.01
CA MET A 1 -11.29 9.66 -1.94
C MET A 1 -10.93 8.31 -2.56
N GLY A 2 -9.96 7.60 -2.00
CA GLY A 2 -9.60 6.25 -2.44
C GLY A 2 -9.32 5.37 -1.24
N VAL A 3 -9.81 4.14 -1.28
CA VAL A 3 -9.78 3.22 -0.14
C VAL A 3 -9.33 1.83 -0.58
N VAL A 4 -8.58 1.14 0.28
CA VAL A 4 -8.20 -0.27 0.12
C VAL A 4 -8.32 -0.91 1.49
N THR A 5 -9.46 -1.56 1.75
CA THR A 5 -9.81 -2.05 3.09
C THR A 5 -10.39 -3.47 3.05
N PRO A 6 -10.47 -4.16 4.20
CA PRO A 6 -11.22 -5.43 4.32
C PRO A 6 -12.72 -5.31 4.01
N LEU A 7 -13.28 -4.09 4.04
CA LEU A 7 -14.68 -3.81 3.77
C LEU A 7 -14.93 -3.33 2.33
N GLY A 8 -13.93 -3.39 1.47
CA GLY A 8 -14.04 -2.98 0.06
C GLY A 8 -12.95 -2.00 -0.37
N HIS A 9 -12.85 -1.83 -1.69
CA HIS A 9 -11.84 -0.99 -2.34
C HIS A 9 -12.45 0.17 -3.13
N GLU A 10 -13.77 0.25 -3.18
CA GLU A 10 -14.49 1.39 -3.74
C GLU A 10 -15.12 2.20 -2.61
N PRO A 11 -15.07 3.54 -2.65
CA PRO A 11 -15.62 4.42 -1.62
C PRO A 11 -17.06 4.07 -1.20
N ASP A 12 -17.95 3.87 -2.18
CA ASP A 12 -19.36 3.59 -1.92
C ASP A 12 -19.57 2.21 -1.28
N VAL A 13 -18.84 1.20 -1.73
CA VAL A 13 -18.90 -0.16 -1.15
C VAL A 13 -18.40 -0.14 0.29
N PHE A 14 -17.26 0.52 0.52
CA PHE A 14 -16.69 0.70 1.86
C PHE A 14 -17.68 1.41 2.79
N TYR A 15 -18.27 2.51 2.32
CA TYR A 15 -19.20 3.32 3.10
C TYR A 15 -20.51 2.58 3.42
N ASN A 16 -21.12 1.91 2.44
CA ASN A 16 -22.35 1.14 2.66
C ASN A 16 -22.11 -0.01 3.64
N ASN A 17 -20.99 -0.74 3.50
CA ASN A 17 -20.63 -1.81 4.43
C ASN A 17 -20.44 -1.28 5.87
N LEU A 18 -19.89 -0.07 6.04
CA LEU A 18 -19.82 0.57 7.36
C LEU A 18 -21.21 0.88 7.93
N LEU A 19 -22.13 1.42 7.11
CA LEU A 19 -23.50 1.73 7.54
C LEU A 19 -24.30 0.48 7.89
N GLU A 20 -24.08 -0.61 7.16
CA GLU A 20 -24.73 -1.91 7.39
C GLU A 20 -24.13 -2.68 8.57
N GLY A 21 -23.04 -2.20 9.16
CA GLY A 21 -22.37 -2.86 10.29
C GLY A 21 -21.64 -4.14 9.88
N VAL A 22 -21.21 -4.26 8.62
CA VAL A 22 -20.43 -5.39 8.13
C VAL A 22 -19.08 -5.42 8.86
N SER A 23 -18.72 -6.58 9.41
CA SER A 23 -17.41 -6.80 10.02
C SER A 23 -16.41 -7.30 8.99
N GLY A 24 -15.28 -6.62 8.87
CA GLY A 24 -14.13 -7.08 8.08
C GLY A 24 -13.23 -8.06 8.83
N ILE A 25 -13.57 -8.38 10.09
CA ILE A 25 -12.77 -9.26 10.94
C ILE A 25 -13.15 -10.72 10.68
N SER A 26 -12.16 -11.54 10.38
CA SER A 26 -12.30 -12.98 10.12
C SER A 26 -11.09 -13.73 10.66
N GLU A 27 -11.10 -15.05 10.56
CA GLU A 27 -9.90 -15.86 10.83
C GLU A 27 -8.77 -15.47 9.87
N ILE A 28 -7.54 -15.51 10.39
CA ILE A 28 -6.32 -15.25 9.61
C ILE A 28 -6.12 -16.39 8.61
N GLU A 29 -6.06 -16.07 7.32
CA GLU A 29 -5.83 -17.03 6.24
C GLU A 29 -4.46 -16.87 5.58
N THR A 30 -3.76 -15.77 5.86
CA THR A 30 -2.45 -15.48 5.22
C THR A 30 -1.30 -16.36 5.71
N PHE A 31 -1.43 -16.98 6.89
CA PHE A 31 -0.48 -17.94 7.44
C PHE A 31 -1.14 -18.87 8.48
N ASP A 32 -0.49 -19.99 8.80
CA ASP A 32 -0.95 -20.89 9.86
C ASP A 32 -0.81 -20.23 11.24
N CYS A 33 -1.94 -19.86 11.83
CA CYS A 33 -2.01 -19.20 13.13
C CYS A 33 -2.48 -20.13 14.28
N VAL A 34 -2.51 -21.47 14.09
CA VAL A 34 -3.08 -22.43 15.08
C VAL A 34 -2.34 -22.45 16.42
N GLN A 35 -1.08 -22.01 16.48
CA GLN A 35 -0.33 -21.93 17.74
C GLN A 35 -0.37 -20.55 18.41
N PHE A 36 -0.96 -19.54 17.75
CA PHE A 36 -0.96 -18.16 18.24
C PHE A 36 -2.18 -17.87 19.13
N PRO A 37 -2.04 -17.04 20.17
CA PRO A 37 -3.17 -16.66 21.02
C PRO A 37 -4.23 -15.84 20.28
N THR A 38 -3.83 -15.04 19.29
CA THR A 38 -4.73 -14.27 18.42
C THR A 38 -4.77 -14.92 17.04
N ARG A 39 -5.99 -15.19 16.55
CA ARG A 39 -6.23 -15.90 15.28
C ARG A 39 -7.17 -15.17 14.31
N ILE A 40 -7.56 -13.95 14.66
CA ILE A 40 -8.47 -13.12 13.88
C ILE A 40 -7.76 -11.84 13.44
N ALA A 41 -8.09 -11.36 12.24
CA ALA A 41 -7.59 -10.09 11.71
C ALA A 41 -8.56 -9.50 10.69
N GLY A 42 -8.42 -8.20 10.43
CA GLY A 42 -9.04 -7.53 9.28
C GLY A 42 -8.18 -7.68 8.05
N GLU A 43 -8.19 -8.85 7.43
CA GLU A 43 -7.39 -9.10 6.22
C GLU A 43 -8.04 -8.50 4.98
N ILE A 44 -7.23 -7.93 4.09
CA ILE A 44 -7.65 -7.61 2.73
C ILE A 44 -7.60 -8.91 1.91
N LYS A 45 -8.75 -9.59 1.77
CA LYS A 45 -8.86 -10.93 1.18
C LYS A 45 -8.69 -10.94 -0.35
N SER A 46 -9.22 -9.92 -1.03
CA SER A 46 -9.00 -9.67 -2.45
C SER A 46 -8.21 -8.39 -2.62
N PHE A 47 -7.20 -8.35 -3.48
CA PHE A 47 -6.50 -7.11 -3.82
C PHE A 47 -5.91 -7.25 -5.22
N SER A 48 -6.23 -6.29 -6.10
CA SER A 48 -5.59 -6.18 -7.41
C SER A 48 -4.94 -4.82 -7.56
N THR A 49 -3.75 -4.84 -8.15
CA THR A 49 -3.00 -3.65 -8.56
C THR A 49 -3.23 -3.27 -10.02
N ASP A 50 -4.07 -4.01 -10.74
CA ASP A 50 -4.25 -3.86 -12.18
C ASP A 50 -4.81 -2.47 -12.50
N GLY A 51 -4.21 -1.82 -13.49
CA GLY A 51 -4.52 -0.43 -13.84
C GLY A 51 -3.94 0.62 -12.88
N TRP A 52 -3.46 0.23 -11.70
CA TRP A 52 -2.99 1.16 -10.67
C TRP A 52 -1.49 1.15 -10.45
N VAL A 53 -0.83 -0.01 -10.57
CA VAL A 53 0.62 -0.13 -10.33
C VAL A 53 1.26 -0.90 -11.46
N ALA A 54 2.44 -0.45 -11.90
CA ALA A 54 3.19 -1.12 -12.95
C ALA A 54 3.47 -2.61 -12.56
N PRO A 55 3.25 -3.59 -13.46
CA PRO A 55 3.40 -5.02 -13.15
C PRO A 55 4.78 -5.44 -12.64
N LYS A 56 5.82 -4.67 -12.97
CA LYS A 56 7.19 -4.89 -12.49
C LYS A 56 7.34 -4.53 -11.00
N LEU A 57 6.62 -3.51 -10.55
CA LEU A 57 6.63 -3.02 -9.17
C LEU A 57 5.69 -3.86 -8.29
N SER A 58 4.52 -4.26 -8.79
CA SER A 58 3.53 -5.06 -8.05
C SER A 58 4.09 -6.37 -7.48
N LYS A 59 5.07 -6.97 -8.16
CA LYS A 59 5.72 -8.23 -7.74
C LYS A 59 6.81 -8.05 -6.69
N ARG A 60 7.32 -6.83 -6.47
CA ARG A 60 8.52 -6.59 -5.65
C ARG A 60 8.24 -5.80 -4.39
N MET A 61 7.20 -4.98 -4.40
CA MET A 61 6.86 -4.08 -3.30
C MET A 61 6.07 -4.81 -2.21
N ASP A 62 6.25 -4.38 -0.98
CA ASP A 62 5.38 -4.75 0.13
C ASP A 62 3.94 -4.26 -0.11
N LYS A 63 2.98 -5.02 0.43
CA LYS A 63 1.55 -4.73 0.38
C LYS A 63 1.23 -3.31 0.87
N PHE A 64 1.88 -2.81 1.93
CA PHE A 64 1.56 -1.46 2.44
C PHE A 64 1.77 -0.37 1.38
N MET A 65 2.83 -0.49 0.57
CA MET A 65 3.07 0.48 -0.50
C MET A 65 2.06 0.29 -1.62
N LEU A 66 1.74 -0.96 -2.00
CA LEU A 66 0.76 -1.23 -3.04
C LEU A 66 -0.62 -0.67 -2.66
N TYR A 67 -1.02 -0.79 -1.39
CA TYR A 67 -2.24 -0.17 -0.87
C TYR A 67 -2.16 1.35 -0.95
N SER A 68 -1.04 1.94 -0.53
CA SER A 68 -0.82 3.40 -0.57
C SER A 68 -0.90 3.96 -2.00
N LEU A 69 -0.27 3.29 -2.97
CA LEU A 69 -0.29 3.70 -4.37
C LEU A 69 -1.70 3.58 -4.97
N THR A 70 -2.34 2.44 -4.73
CA THR A 70 -3.68 2.16 -5.28
C THR A 70 -4.71 3.13 -4.69
N ALA A 71 -4.75 3.28 -3.36
CA ALA A 71 -5.66 4.20 -2.70
C ALA A 71 -5.37 5.67 -3.07
N GLY A 72 -4.10 6.06 -3.13
CA GLY A 72 -3.70 7.42 -3.52
C GLY A 72 -4.15 7.78 -4.93
N LYS A 73 -3.93 6.90 -5.90
CA LYS A 73 -4.37 7.12 -7.29
C LYS A 73 -5.89 7.09 -7.45
N LYS A 74 -6.58 6.18 -6.77
CA LYS A 74 -8.05 6.21 -6.70
C LYS A 74 -8.56 7.53 -6.13
N ALA A 75 -7.89 8.06 -5.11
CA ALA A 75 -8.28 9.34 -4.53
C ALA A 75 -8.13 10.52 -5.49
N LEU A 76 -7.10 10.51 -6.33
CA LEU A 76 -6.91 11.50 -7.38
C LEU A 76 -7.96 11.38 -8.48
N GLN A 77 -8.26 10.16 -8.94
CA GLN A 77 -9.31 9.95 -9.93
C GLN A 77 -10.67 10.42 -9.42
N ASP A 78 -11.05 10.04 -8.20
CA ASP A 78 -12.30 10.48 -7.57
C ASP A 78 -12.33 12.01 -7.34
N GLY A 79 -11.16 12.61 -7.13
CA GLY A 79 -10.99 14.07 -7.06
C GLY A 79 -11.04 14.79 -8.42
N GLY A 80 -11.27 14.07 -9.53
CA GLY A 80 -11.31 14.64 -10.88
C GLY A 80 -9.94 14.97 -11.47
N VAL A 81 -8.85 14.49 -10.87
CA VAL A 81 -7.48 14.67 -11.40
C VAL A 81 -7.22 13.57 -12.43
N ASN A 82 -7.71 13.79 -13.65
CA ASN A 82 -7.46 12.93 -14.81
C ASN A 82 -6.10 13.26 -15.47
N GLU A 83 -5.78 12.58 -16.56
CA GLU A 83 -4.51 12.77 -17.28
C GLU A 83 -4.34 14.21 -17.78
N ASP A 84 -5.38 14.81 -18.35
CA ASP A 84 -5.36 16.20 -18.83
C ASP A 84 -5.06 17.18 -17.70
N VAL A 85 -5.76 17.06 -16.56
CA VAL A 85 -5.51 17.90 -15.37
C VAL A 85 -4.10 17.65 -14.84
N MET A 86 -3.63 16.40 -14.85
CA MET A 86 -2.28 16.05 -14.37
C MET A 86 -1.16 16.70 -15.21
N GLU A 87 -1.39 16.92 -16.50
CA GLU A 87 -0.44 17.61 -17.39
C GLU A 87 -0.36 19.11 -17.11
N GLU A 88 -1.46 19.74 -16.70
CA GLU A 88 -1.51 21.17 -16.36
C GLU A 88 -0.95 21.50 -14.96
N LEU A 89 -0.87 20.51 -14.07
CA LEU A 89 -0.37 20.71 -12.72
C LEU A 89 1.12 21.06 -12.71
N ASP A 90 1.47 22.12 -11.97
CA ASP A 90 2.85 22.40 -11.59
C ASP A 90 3.33 21.34 -10.59
N LYS A 91 4.00 20.31 -11.10
CA LYS A 91 4.49 19.17 -10.31
C LYS A 91 5.40 19.56 -9.16
N THR A 92 6.04 20.74 -9.21
CA THR A 92 6.89 21.25 -8.11
C THR A 92 6.10 21.71 -6.89
N LYS A 93 4.79 21.94 -7.06
CA LYS A 93 3.86 22.32 -6.00
C LYS A 93 2.99 21.17 -5.51
N CYS A 94 2.98 20.05 -6.21
CA CYS A 94 2.25 18.84 -5.81
C CYS A 94 3.08 18.03 -4.81
N GLY A 95 2.61 17.93 -3.57
CA GLY A 95 3.25 17.17 -2.50
C GLY A 95 2.54 15.86 -2.16
N VAL A 96 3.22 14.97 -1.44
CA VAL A 96 2.66 13.70 -0.95
C VAL A 96 2.97 13.56 0.53
N LEU A 97 1.94 13.23 1.32
CA LEU A 97 2.08 12.96 2.74
C LEU A 97 1.30 11.69 3.08
N ILE A 98 2.02 10.62 3.40
CA ILE A 98 1.44 9.31 3.73
C ILE A 98 2.12 8.78 4.98
N GLY A 99 1.33 8.34 5.96
CA GLY A 99 1.83 7.70 7.17
C GLY A 99 1.77 6.18 7.12
N SER A 100 2.72 5.53 7.80
CA SER A 100 2.73 4.08 7.99
C SER A 100 3.43 3.74 9.30
N ALA A 101 2.78 2.98 10.17
CA ALA A 101 3.34 2.64 11.48
C ALA A 101 4.48 1.61 11.38
N MET A 102 4.27 0.57 10.57
CA MET A 102 5.18 -0.59 10.52
C MET A 102 5.96 -0.70 9.20
N GLY A 103 5.58 0.06 8.16
CA GLY A 103 6.21 -0.06 6.85
C GLY A 103 6.09 -1.48 6.28
N GLY A 104 7.14 -1.92 5.60
CA GLY A 104 7.18 -3.18 4.87
C GLY A 104 7.67 -4.35 5.71
N MET A 105 6.90 -4.75 6.72
CA MET A 105 7.29 -5.81 7.65
C MET A 105 7.47 -7.18 6.98
N LYS A 106 6.71 -7.46 5.91
CA LYS A 106 6.90 -8.73 5.19
C LYS A 106 8.25 -8.74 4.49
N VAL A 107 8.61 -7.66 3.80
CA VAL A 107 9.92 -7.52 3.15
C VAL A 107 11.05 -7.60 4.17
N PHE A 108 10.89 -6.98 5.34
CA PHE A 108 11.86 -7.09 6.43
C PHE A 108 12.03 -8.54 6.90
N ASN A 109 10.94 -9.26 7.15
CA ASN A 109 10.98 -10.67 7.55
C ASN A 109 11.64 -11.56 6.49
N ASP A 110 11.25 -11.41 5.22
CA ASP A 110 11.83 -12.16 4.10
C ASP A 110 13.35 -11.92 3.98
N ALA A 111 13.81 -10.70 4.28
CA ALA A 111 15.23 -10.36 4.28
C ALA A 111 16.00 -11.04 5.43
N ILE A 112 15.41 -11.11 6.62
CA ILE A 112 16.00 -11.84 7.76
C ILE A 112 16.12 -13.34 7.42
N GLU A 113 15.07 -13.95 6.87
CA GLU A 113 15.11 -15.35 6.47
C GLU A 113 16.14 -15.62 5.37
N ALA A 114 16.28 -14.72 4.40
CA ALA A 114 17.33 -14.80 3.40
C ALA A 114 18.74 -14.68 4.01
N LEU A 115 18.92 -13.80 5.00
CA LEU A 115 20.19 -13.60 5.70
C LEU A 115 20.62 -14.84 6.50
N ARG A 116 19.67 -15.59 7.08
CA ARG A 116 19.93 -16.88 7.75
C ARG A 116 20.57 -17.90 6.81
N ILE A 117 20.29 -17.82 5.52
CA ILE A 117 20.90 -18.67 4.49
C ILE A 117 22.26 -18.09 4.07
N SER A 118 22.29 -16.81 3.65
CA SER A 118 23.51 -16.10 3.28
C SER A 118 23.24 -14.62 3.05
N TYR A 119 24.18 -13.74 3.41
CA TYR A 119 24.10 -12.31 3.08
C TYR A 119 23.91 -12.03 1.58
N ARG A 120 24.41 -12.92 0.70
CA ARG A 120 24.26 -12.79 -0.76
C ARG A 120 22.84 -13.05 -1.26
N LYS A 121 21.99 -13.70 -0.46
CA LYS A 121 20.60 -14.00 -0.80
C LYS A 121 19.64 -12.88 -0.41
N MET A 122 20.09 -11.93 0.41
CA MET A 122 19.28 -10.80 0.82
C MET A 122 18.93 -9.92 -0.39
N ASN A 123 17.67 -9.54 -0.51
CA ASN A 123 17.21 -8.63 -1.56
C ASN A 123 17.83 -7.24 -1.33
N PRO A 124 18.54 -6.63 -2.31
CA PRO A 124 19.11 -5.29 -2.15
C PRO A 124 18.06 -4.20 -1.93
N PHE A 125 16.79 -4.46 -2.24
CA PHE A 125 15.67 -3.55 -1.99
C PHE A 125 15.02 -3.76 -0.61
N CYS A 126 15.57 -4.61 0.27
CA CYS A 126 14.95 -4.89 1.57
C CYS A 126 14.79 -3.62 2.42
N VAL A 127 15.84 -2.80 2.54
CA VAL A 127 15.79 -1.57 3.33
C VAL A 127 14.84 -0.55 2.70
N PRO A 128 14.99 -0.16 1.42
CA PRO A 128 14.06 0.79 0.80
C PRO A 128 12.59 0.37 0.90
N PHE A 129 12.29 -0.91 0.72
CA PHE A 129 10.89 -1.38 0.75
C PHE A 129 10.36 -1.66 2.16
N ALA A 130 11.21 -1.66 3.18
CA ALA A 130 10.78 -1.80 4.57
C ALA A 130 10.46 -0.45 5.22
N THR A 131 11.06 0.66 4.79
CA THR A 131 10.90 1.95 5.47
C THR A 131 9.49 2.52 5.33
N THR A 132 9.01 3.13 6.41
CA THR A 132 7.64 3.68 6.53
C THR A 132 7.36 4.78 5.50
N ASN A 133 8.36 5.60 5.19
CA ASN A 133 8.25 6.69 4.22
C ASN A 133 8.13 6.24 2.76
N MET A 134 8.35 4.96 2.45
CA MET A 134 8.40 4.50 1.08
C MET A 134 7.03 4.54 0.39
N GLY A 135 5.92 4.45 1.13
CA GLY A 135 4.59 4.65 0.55
C GLY A 135 4.44 6.04 -0.08
N SER A 136 4.86 7.09 0.64
CA SER A 136 4.85 8.48 0.17
C SER A 136 5.83 8.71 -0.98
N ALA A 137 7.06 8.20 -0.85
CA ALA A 137 8.09 8.34 -1.89
C ALA A 137 7.67 7.66 -3.20
N MET A 138 7.12 6.44 -3.12
CA MET A 138 6.73 5.68 -4.29
C MET A 138 5.53 6.29 -5.01
N LEU A 139 4.53 6.82 -4.28
CA LEU A 139 3.43 7.53 -4.92
C LEU A 139 3.90 8.81 -5.62
N ALA A 140 4.76 9.61 -4.98
CA ALA A 140 5.30 10.81 -5.59
C ALA A 140 6.14 10.50 -6.85
N MET A 141 7.01 9.49 -6.78
CA MET A 141 7.82 9.06 -7.93
C MET A 141 6.95 8.57 -9.08
N ASP A 142 5.88 7.83 -8.78
CA ASP A 142 4.98 7.29 -9.79
C ASP A 142 4.16 8.42 -10.48
N LEU A 143 3.72 9.43 -9.72
CA LEU A 143 3.02 10.61 -10.24
C LEU A 143 3.95 11.67 -10.86
N GLY A 144 5.27 11.57 -10.62
CA GLY A 144 6.25 12.58 -10.99
C GLY A 144 6.15 13.88 -10.18
N TRP A 145 5.57 13.82 -8.98
CA TRP A 145 5.37 14.97 -8.10
C TRP A 145 6.65 15.31 -7.33
N MET A 146 6.98 16.60 -7.28
CA MET A 146 8.26 17.13 -6.79
C MET A 146 8.10 18.13 -5.63
N GLY A 147 6.87 18.39 -5.18
CA GLY A 147 6.61 19.19 -4.00
C GLY A 147 6.97 18.46 -2.70
N PRO A 148 6.56 19.01 -1.53
CA PRO A 148 6.89 18.44 -0.23
C PRO A 148 6.48 16.96 -0.13
N ASN A 149 7.44 16.09 0.20
CA ASN A 149 7.21 14.67 0.43
C ASN A 149 7.56 14.31 1.88
N TYR A 150 6.56 13.85 2.64
CA TYR A 150 6.72 13.56 4.06
C TYR A 150 6.01 12.27 4.49
N SER A 151 6.51 11.67 5.56
CA SER A 151 5.92 10.50 6.20
C SER A 151 5.69 10.79 7.66
N ILE A 152 4.53 10.39 8.17
CA ILE A 152 4.17 10.48 9.59
C ILE A 152 4.14 9.07 10.20
#